data_AF-A0A5C3M937-F1
#
_entry.id   AF-A0A5C3M937-F1
#
_cell.length_a   1.000
_cell.length_b   1.000
_cell.length_c   1.000
_cell.angle_alpha   90.00
_cell.angle_beta   90.00
_cell.angle_gamma   90.00
#
_symmetry.space_group_name_H-M   'P 1'
#
loop_
_entity.id
_entity.type
_entity.pdbx_description
1 polymer ?
#
loop_
_entity_poly.entity_id
_entity_poly.type
_entity_poly.pdbx_seq_one_letter_code
_entity_poly.pdbx_strand_id
1 'polypeptide(L)'
;MFTILPLLALFCALAGRVLAFNITVGTRNLAATQLLDIPDSPVKTACNTNITAANQKIQACNDDTPCLCTNDTAAALLDAETCMFHFLINTKSQAPDFRAGSTPVLAAYSAACASANIKLAPAQTALQLPSTWDGPFVAILPTGGAIVTVIVGGMLGISALLILSNL
;
A
#
# COMPACT_ATOMS: atom_id res chain seq x y z
N MET A 1 -51.83 -19.91 -9.20
CA MET A 1 -51.14 -18.79 -9.89
C MET A 1 -49.91 -18.44 -9.06
N PHE A 2 -48.80 -19.12 -9.36
CA PHE A 2 -47.57 -19.02 -8.56
C PHE A 2 -46.79 -17.76 -8.94
N THR A 3 -46.36 -17.04 -7.93
CA THR A 3 -45.50 -15.85 -7.95
C THR A 3 -44.13 -16.16 -8.57
N ILE A 4 -43.99 -15.97 -9.89
CA ILE A 4 -42.71 -16.09 -10.63
C ILE A 4 -41.87 -14.79 -10.54
N LEU A 5 -42.53 -13.66 -10.25
CA LEU A 5 -41.89 -12.33 -10.16
C LEU A 5 -40.79 -12.19 -9.07
N PRO A 6 -40.96 -12.68 -7.82
CA PRO A 6 -39.93 -12.54 -6.79
C PRO A 6 -38.72 -13.45 -7.04
N LEU A 7 -38.91 -14.58 -7.73
CA LEU A 7 -37.83 -15.49 -8.06
C LEU A 7 -36.90 -14.87 -9.12
N LEU A 8 -37.48 -14.20 -10.13
CA LEU A 8 -36.72 -13.50 -11.17
C LEU A 8 -35.91 -12.32 -10.59
N ALA A 9 -36.49 -11.56 -9.66
CA ALA A 9 -35.79 -10.48 -8.97
C ALA A 9 -34.61 -10.98 -8.10
N LEU A 10 -34.77 -12.13 -7.44
CA LEU A 10 -33.71 -12.78 -6.68
C LEU A 10 -32.57 -13.26 -7.60
N PHE A 11 -32.88 -13.83 -8.78
CA PHE A 11 -31.87 -14.26 -9.75
C PHE A 11 -31.12 -13.09 -10.40
N CYS A 12 -31.79 -11.97 -10.70
CA CYS A 12 -31.12 -10.75 -11.16
C CYS A 12 -30.22 -10.13 -10.08
N ALA A 13 -30.65 -10.15 -8.80
CA ALA A 13 -29.84 -9.68 -7.69
C ALA A 13 -28.65 -10.61 -7.38
N LEU A 14 -28.78 -11.92 -7.61
CA LEU A 14 -27.68 -12.88 -7.46
C LEU A 14 -26.68 -12.83 -8.61
N ALA A 15 -27.13 -12.60 -9.85
CA ALA A 15 -26.26 -12.46 -11.02
C ALA A 15 -25.32 -11.26 -10.91
N GLY A 16 -25.73 -10.19 -10.22
CA GLY A 16 -24.87 -9.03 -9.93
C GLY A 16 -23.72 -9.32 -8.96
N ARG A 17 -23.81 -10.38 -8.14
CA ARG A 17 -22.76 -10.70 -7.14
C ARG A 17 -21.59 -11.52 -7.69
N VAL A 18 -21.72 -12.07 -8.90
CA VAL A 18 -20.65 -12.85 -9.56
C VAL A 18 -19.59 -11.93 -10.21
N LEU A 19 -19.91 -10.65 -10.40
CA LEU A 19 -19.03 -9.60 -10.94
C LEU A 19 -18.41 -8.71 -9.85
N ALA A 20 -18.36 -9.16 -8.60
CA ALA A 20 -17.74 -8.40 -7.53
C ALA A 20 -16.22 -8.25 -7.78
N PHE A 21 -15.78 -7.03 -8.05
CA PHE A 21 -14.37 -6.71 -8.23
C PHE A 21 -13.59 -7.00 -6.93
N ASN A 22 -12.64 -7.92 -7.02
CA ASN A 22 -11.79 -8.30 -5.90
C ASN A 22 -10.32 -8.26 -6.33
N ILE A 23 -9.48 -7.79 -5.41
CA ILE A 23 -8.02 -7.82 -5.57
C ILE A 23 -7.43 -8.82 -4.58
N THR A 24 -6.37 -9.50 -4.97
CA THR A 24 -5.65 -10.44 -4.11
C THR A 24 -4.28 -9.88 -3.75
N VAL A 25 -4.05 -9.63 -2.46
CA VAL A 25 -2.78 -9.12 -1.93
C VAL A 25 -2.20 -10.18 -0.99
N GLY A 26 -1.15 -10.87 -1.44
CA GLY A 26 -0.61 -12.02 -0.73
C GLY A 26 -1.65 -13.14 -0.64
N THR A 27 -2.13 -13.44 0.57
CA THR A 27 -3.13 -14.48 0.84
C THR A 27 -4.54 -13.93 1.08
N ARG A 28 -4.73 -12.61 1.02
CA ARG A 28 -6.00 -11.96 1.36
C ARG A 28 -6.69 -11.44 0.11
N ASN A 29 -8.00 -11.68 0.01
CA ASN A 29 -8.88 -11.08 -0.99
C ASN A 29 -9.57 -9.85 -0.40
N LEU A 30 -9.62 -8.78 -1.17
CA LEU A 30 -10.15 -7.49 -0.78
C LEU A 30 -11.17 -7.05 -1.82
N ALA A 31 -12.36 -6.67 -1.36
CA ALA A 31 -13.34 -6.02 -2.22
C ALA A 31 -12.92 -4.58 -2.53
N ALA A 32 -13.43 -4.00 -3.63
CA ALA A 32 -13.13 -2.64 -4.06
C ALA A 32 -13.28 -1.60 -2.92
N THR A 33 -14.34 -1.71 -2.12
CA THR A 33 -14.64 -0.81 -1.00
C THR A 33 -13.68 -0.96 0.19
N GLN A 34 -12.98 -2.08 0.28
CA GLN A 34 -12.04 -2.36 1.36
C GLN A 34 -10.64 -1.83 1.05
N LEU A 35 -10.32 -1.45 -0.18
CA LEU A 35 -8.96 -1.02 -0.53
C LEU A 35 -8.43 0.10 0.38
N LEU A 36 -9.29 1.05 0.73
CA LEU A 36 -8.94 2.23 1.54
C LEU A 36 -9.53 2.17 2.97
N ASP A 37 -10.07 1.02 3.37
CA ASP A 37 -10.58 0.79 4.72
C ASP A 37 -9.43 0.49 5.68
N ILE A 38 -8.82 1.56 6.19
CA ILE A 38 -7.68 1.55 7.09
C ILE A 38 -8.16 1.90 8.51
N PRO A 39 -7.62 1.25 9.56
CA PRO A 39 -7.90 1.61 10.95
C PRO A 39 -7.60 3.09 11.23
N ASP A 40 -8.30 3.66 12.21
CA ASP A 40 -8.13 5.05 12.59
C ASP A 40 -6.68 5.31 13.02
N SER A 41 -6.03 6.20 12.28
CA SER A 41 -4.61 6.47 12.39
C SER A 41 -4.31 7.91 11.92
N PRO A 42 -3.18 8.49 12.35
CA PRO A 42 -2.78 9.83 11.88
C PRO A 42 -2.67 9.93 10.35
N VAL A 43 -2.32 8.83 9.68
CA VAL A 43 -2.25 8.70 8.23
C VAL A 43 -3.63 8.92 7.59
N LYS A 44 -4.66 8.23 8.12
CA LYS A 44 -6.04 8.35 7.65
C LYS A 44 -6.57 9.76 7.85
N THR A 45 -6.26 10.39 9.00
CA THR A 45 -6.66 11.77 9.27
C THR A 45 -5.98 12.76 8.33
N ALA A 46 -4.68 12.61 8.08
CA ALA A 46 -3.92 13.50 7.20
C ALA A 46 -4.34 13.40 5.73
N CYS A 47 -4.70 12.21 5.27
CA CYS A 47 -5.09 11.94 3.88
C CYS A 47 -6.59 11.77 3.68
N ASN A 48 -7.42 12.18 4.65
CA ASN A 48 -8.86 11.92 4.67
C ASN A 48 -9.57 12.46 3.42
N THR A 49 -9.15 13.62 2.91
CA THR A 49 -9.71 14.22 1.70
C THR A 49 -9.50 13.32 0.48
N ASN A 50 -8.27 12.85 0.25
CA ASN A 50 -7.92 11.98 -0.87
C ASN A 50 -8.59 10.61 -0.73
N ILE A 51 -8.61 10.05 0.48
CA ILE A 51 -9.27 8.78 0.80
C ILE A 51 -10.78 8.87 0.52
N THR A 52 -11.43 9.94 0.97
CA THR A 52 -12.87 10.14 0.78
C THR A 52 -13.20 10.32 -0.69
N ALA A 53 -12.41 11.11 -1.43
CA ALA A 53 -12.60 11.30 -2.87
C ALA A 53 -12.45 9.99 -3.66
N ALA A 54 -11.42 9.20 -3.34
CA ALA A 54 -11.20 7.89 -3.96
C ALA A 54 -12.33 6.90 -3.60
N ASN A 55 -12.74 6.84 -2.34
CA ASN A 55 -13.87 6.00 -1.91
C ASN A 55 -15.17 6.37 -2.61
N GLN A 56 -15.45 7.66 -2.81
CA GLN A 56 -16.63 8.11 -3.55
C GLN A 56 -16.60 7.63 -5.01
N LYS A 57 -15.45 7.70 -5.69
CA LYS A 57 -15.32 7.19 -7.06
C LYS A 57 -15.48 5.66 -7.13
N ILE A 58 -14.88 4.94 -6.18
CA ILE A 58 -14.99 3.48 -6.09
C ILE A 58 -16.44 3.07 -5.83
N GLN A 59 -17.12 3.71 -4.87
CA GLN A 59 -18.52 3.42 -4.54
C GLN A 59 -19.47 3.78 -5.68
N ALA A 60 -19.20 4.86 -6.42
CA ALA A 60 -19.99 5.24 -7.59
C ALA A 60 -19.97 4.17 -8.69
N CYS A 61 -18.93 3.35 -8.75
CA CYS A 61 -18.81 2.25 -9.70
C CYS A 61 -19.55 0.97 -9.28
N ASN A 62 -20.02 0.84 -8.03
CA ASN A 62 -20.81 -0.30 -7.55
C ASN A 62 -20.24 -1.68 -7.95
N ASP A 63 -18.93 -1.86 -7.74
CA ASP A 63 -18.14 -3.05 -8.12
C ASP A 63 -18.06 -3.36 -9.63
N ASP A 64 -18.54 -2.47 -10.50
CA ASP A 64 -18.43 -2.60 -11.95
C ASP A 64 -16.98 -2.43 -12.42
N THR A 65 -16.40 -3.53 -12.90
CA THR A 65 -14.99 -3.60 -13.27
C THR A 65 -14.57 -2.56 -14.33
N PRO A 66 -15.28 -2.37 -15.45
CA PRO A 66 -14.96 -1.31 -16.41
C PRO A 66 -15.01 0.11 -15.84
N CYS A 67 -15.90 0.39 -14.88
CA CYS A 67 -15.94 1.69 -14.20
C CYS A 67 -14.76 1.86 -13.22
N LEU A 68 -14.45 0.83 -12.44
CA LEU A 68 -13.32 0.84 -11.51
C LEU A 68 -11.99 1.00 -12.25
N CYS A 69 -11.80 0.29 -13.35
CA CYS A 69 -10.56 0.30 -14.12
C CYS A 69 -10.38 1.52 -15.04
N THR A 70 -11.16 2.59 -14.84
CA THR A 70 -10.97 3.86 -15.55
C THR A 70 -9.73 4.61 -15.02
N ASN A 71 -9.16 5.44 -15.90
CA ASN A 71 -8.03 6.30 -15.54
C ASN A 71 -8.33 7.22 -14.35
N ASP A 72 -9.58 7.69 -14.25
CA ASP A 72 -10.03 8.63 -13.22
C ASP A 72 -10.13 8.00 -11.84
N THR A 73 -10.58 6.74 -11.76
CA THR A 73 -10.68 5.99 -10.50
C THR A 73 -9.30 5.51 -10.07
N ALA A 74 -8.49 5.01 -11.00
CA ALA A 74 -7.12 4.60 -10.71
C ALA A 74 -6.24 5.78 -10.27
N ALA A 75 -6.38 6.96 -10.89
CA ALA A 75 -5.66 8.16 -10.47
C ALA A 75 -6.08 8.61 -9.06
N ALA A 76 -7.37 8.56 -8.74
CA ALA A 76 -7.85 8.90 -7.39
C ALA A 76 -7.32 7.92 -6.33
N LEU A 77 -7.28 6.62 -6.64
CA LEU A 77 -6.68 5.61 -5.78
C LEU A 77 -5.18 5.87 -5.59
N LEU A 78 -4.46 6.14 -6.68
CA LEU A 78 -3.03 6.46 -6.63
C LEU A 78 -2.75 7.71 -5.78
N ASP A 79 -3.55 8.77 -5.91
CA ASP A 79 -3.42 10.00 -5.13
C ASP A 79 -3.64 9.74 -3.63
N ALA A 80 -4.61 8.90 -3.28
CA ALA A 80 -4.84 8.50 -1.89
C ALA A 80 -3.64 7.73 -1.33
N GLU A 81 -3.17 6.71 -2.04
CA GLU A 81 -2.00 5.91 -1.65
C GLU A 81 -0.72 6.74 -1.57
N THR A 82 -0.51 7.65 -2.52
CA THR A 82 0.66 8.55 -2.56
C THR A 82 0.65 9.50 -1.38
N CYS A 83 -0.51 10.08 -1.03
CA CYS A 83 -0.64 10.90 0.18
C CYS A 83 -0.23 10.12 1.44
N MET A 84 -0.75 8.90 1.61
CA MET A 84 -0.44 8.07 2.78
C MET A 84 1.05 7.76 2.84
N PHE A 85 1.63 7.39 1.71
CA PHE A 85 3.05 7.07 1.61
C PHE A 85 3.93 8.28 1.93
N HIS A 86 3.60 9.47 1.41
CA HIS A 86 4.31 10.71 1.73
C HIS A 86 4.23 11.04 3.22
N PHE A 87 3.05 10.86 3.82
CA PHE A 87 2.88 11.06 5.26
C PHE A 87 3.76 10.10 6.07
N LEU A 88 3.78 8.81 5.71
CA LEU A 88 4.61 7.79 6.39
C LEU A 88 6.11 8.11 6.27
N ILE A 89 6.56 8.56 5.10
CA ILE A 89 7.95 8.99 4.88
C ILE A 89 8.28 10.21 5.76
N ASN A 90 7.44 11.23 5.72
CA ASN A 90 7.69 12.49 6.44
C ASN A 90 7.68 12.31 7.96
N THR A 91 6.82 11.42 8.45
CA THR A 91 6.69 11.13 9.89
C THR A 91 7.60 9.99 10.36
N LYS A 92 8.38 9.37 9.46
CA LYS A 92 9.22 8.19 9.73
C LYS A 92 8.48 7.11 10.52
N SER A 93 7.18 6.96 10.23
CA SER A 93 6.29 6.05 10.95
C SER A 93 6.06 4.79 10.13
N GLN A 94 5.85 3.68 10.81
CA GLN A 94 5.46 2.44 10.15
C GLN A 94 4.02 2.53 9.65
N ALA A 95 3.73 1.87 8.54
CA ALA A 95 2.37 1.78 8.01
C ALA A 95 1.46 1.11 9.07
N PRO A 96 0.35 1.75 9.47
CA PRO A 96 -0.56 1.19 10.48
C PRO A 96 -1.32 -0.04 9.95
N ASP A 97 -1.41 -0.18 8.63
CA ASP A 97 -2.02 -1.31 7.93
C ASP A 97 -1.25 -1.60 6.64
N PHE A 98 -1.33 -2.83 6.15
CA PHE A 98 -0.69 -3.26 4.92
C PHE A 98 -1.24 -2.57 3.66
N ARG A 99 -2.42 -1.94 3.77
CA ARG A 99 -3.06 -1.16 2.71
C ARG A 99 -2.50 0.26 2.61
N ALA A 100 -2.00 0.84 3.70
CA ALA A 100 -1.63 2.25 3.74
C ALA A 100 -0.33 2.53 2.95
N GLY A 101 -0.43 3.20 1.80
CA GLY A 101 0.73 3.59 0.98
C GLY A 101 1.40 2.39 0.31
N SER A 102 0.60 1.47 -0.23
CA SER A 102 1.04 0.10 -0.53
C SER A 102 1.17 -0.19 -2.02
N THR A 103 2.41 -0.32 -2.51
CA THR A 103 2.67 -0.76 -3.90
C THR A 103 2.05 -2.12 -4.23
N PRO A 104 2.08 -3.13 -3.33
CA PRO A 104 1.39 -4.39 -3.58
C PRO A 104 -0.12 -4.26 -3.80
N VAL A 105 -0.80 -3.32 -3.13
CA VAL A 105 -2.23 -3.07 -3.34
C VAL A 105 -2.49 -2.48 -4.72
N LEU A 106 -1.70 -1.49 -5.15
CA LEU A 106 -1.81 -0.91 -6.50
C LEU A 106 -1.47 -1.92 -7.60
N ALA A 107 -0.51 -2.81 -7.36
CA ALA A 107 -0.17 -3.89 -8.28
C ALA A 107 -1.29 -4.95 -8.37
N ALA A 108 -1.92 -5.30 -7.24
CA ALA A 108 -3.05 -6.21 -7.24
C ALA A 108 -4.28 -5.59 -7.93
N TYR A 109 -4.50 -4.27 -7.75
CA TYR A 109 -5.53 -3.52 -8.47
C TYR A 109 -5.33 -3.53 -9.98
N SER A 110 -4.10 -3.28 -10.43
CA SER A 110 -3.77 -3.30 -11.86
C SER A 110 -3.88 -4.69 -12.48
N ALA A 111 -3.51 -5.73 -11.74
CA ALA A 111 -3.69 -7.12 -12.14
C ALA A 111 -5.18 -7.50 -12.26
N ALA A 112 -6.02 -7.04 -11.31
CA ALA A 112 -7.46 -7.25 -11.38
C ALA A 112 -8.08 -6.56 -12.61
N CYS A 113 -7.65 -5.34 -12.92
CA CYS A 113 -8.07 -4.66 -14.15
C CYS A 113 -7.57 -5.36 -15.42
N ALA A 114 -6.33 -5.86 -15.42
CA ALA A 114 -5.78 -6.62 -16.53
C ALA A 114 -6.56 -7.93 -16.77
N SER A 115 -7.07 -8.57 -15.70
CA SER A 115 -7.92 -9.76 -15.81
C SER A 115 -9.25 -9.49 -16.51
N ALA A 116 -9.71 -8.23 -16.50
CA ALA A 116 -10.87 -7.76 -17.25
C ALA A 116 -10.51 -7.14 -18.60
N ASN A 117 -9.30 -7.39 -19.12
CA ASN A 117 -8.75 -6.85 -20.36
C ASN A 117 -8.57 -5.32 -20.39
N ILE A 118 -8.51 -4.66 -19.23
CA ILE A 118 -8.27 -3.22 -19.12
C ILE A 118 -6.86 -3.00 -18.58
N LYS A 119 -5.98 -2.44 -19.41
CA LYS A 119 -4.58 -2.17 -19.03
C LYS A 119 -4.43 -0.74 -18.53
N LEU A 120 -4.08 -0.63 -17.25
CA LEU A 120 -3.64 0.62 -16.63
C LEU A 120 -2.19 0.91 -17.00
N ALA A 121 -1.86 2.19 -17.20
CA ALA A 121 -0.49 2.60 -17.46
C ALA A 121 0.34 2.44 -16.17
N PRO A 122 1.65 2.13 -16.27
CA PRO A 122 2.52 1.99 -15.09
C PRO A 122 2.56 3.25 -14.21
N ALA A 123 2.42 4.43 -14.83
CA ALA A 123 2.34 5.71 -14.12
C ALA A 123 1.11 5.84 -13.21
N GLN A 124 0.09 5.02 -13.39
CA GLN A 124 -1.14 5.03 -12.61
C GLN A 124 -1.10 4.02 -11.45
N THR A 125 -0.05 3.23 -11.35
CA THR A 125 0.08 2.14 -10.36
C THR A 125 1.39 2.22 -9.58
N ALA A 126 2.23 3.22 -9.88
CA ALA A 126 3.51 3.43 -9.23
C ALA A 126 3.39 4.58 -8.22
N LEU A 127 3.59 4.28 -6.92
CA LEU A 127 3.66 5.33 -5.90
C LEU A 127 4.79 6.30 -6.22
N GLN A 128 4.50 7.58 -6.08
CA GLN A 128 5.49 8.63 -6.27
C GLN A 128 6.21 8.92 -4.96
N LEU A 129 7.52 9.09 -5.03
CA LEU A 129 8.31 9.54 -3.90
C LEU A 129 8.15 11.06 -3.74
N PRO A 130 8.10 11.59 -2.51
CA PRO A 130 8.12 13.03 -2.31
C PRO A 130 9.46 13.59 -2.77
N SER A 131 9.45 14.76 -3.40
CA SER A 131 10.67 15.42 -3.92
C SER A 131 11.69 15.78 -2.84
N THR A 132 11.26 15.78 -1.58
CA THR A 132 12.06 16.05 -0.39
C THR A 132 12.72 14.80 0.21
N TRP A 133 12.47 13.61 -0.34
CA TRP A 133 13.02 12.37 0.19
C TRP A 133 14.43 12.09 -0.35
N ASP A 134 15.43 12.19 0.52
CA ASP A 134 16.84 11.96 0.22
C ASP A 134 17.25 10.47 0.31
N GLY A 135 16.35 9.59 -0.13
CA GLY A 135 16.58 8.15 -0.16
C GLY A 135 16.55 7.45 1.21
N PRO A 136 16.67 6.11 1.21
CA PRO A 136 16.91 5.38 2.44
C PRO A 136 18.31 5.75 2.92
N PHE A 137 18.40 6.38 4.10
CA PHE A 137 19.67 6.54 4.79
C PHE A 137 20.23 5.13 5.05
N VAL A 138 21.05 4.63 4.13
CA VAL A 138 22.04 3.64 4.47
C VAL A 138 22.93 4.39 5.45
N ALA A 139 22.95 3.96 6.71
CA ALA A 139 24.02 4.32 7.62
C ALA A 139 25.30 3.70 7.05
N ILE A 140 25.84 4.31 5.99
CA ILE A 140 27.16 4.04 5.49
C ILE A 140 28.03 4.52 6.64
N LEU A 141 28.49 3.59 7.47
CA LEU A 141 29.56 3.85 8.40
C LEU A 141 30.67 4.45 7.53
N PRO A 142 30.98 5.75 7.66
CA PRO A 142 32.00 6.34 6.80
C PRO A 142 33.25 5.52 7.01
N THR A 143 33.98 5.18 5.94
CA THR A 143 35.12 4.25 6.02
C THR A 143 36.09 4.67 7.13
N GLY A 144 36.24 5.97 7.36
CA GLY A 144 36.99 6.53 8.49
C GLY A 144 36.43 6.18 9.88
N GLY A 145 35.12 6.27 10.09
CA GLY A 145 34.48 5.86 11.34
C GLY A 145 34.57 4.35 11.60
N ALA A 146 34.47 3.54 10.55
CA ALA A 146 34.68 2.10 10.63
C ALA A 146 36.11 1.74 11.06
N ILE A 147 37.10 2.43 10.49
CA ILE A 147 38.52 2.22 10.84
C ILE A 147 38.76 2.57 12.32
N VAL A 148 38.27 3.73 12.79
CA VAL A 148 38.48 4.17 14.17
C VAL A 148 37.83 3.20 15.16
N THR A 149 36.60 2.76 14.89
CA THR A 149 35.87 1.83 15.78
C THR A 149 36.55 0.46 15.84
N VAL A 150 37.05 -0.06 14.72
CA VAL A 150 37.79 -1.34 14.69
C VAL A 150 39.13 -1.22 15.41
N ILE A 151 39.88 -0.14 15.21
CA ILE A 151 41.18 0.07 15.86
C ILE A 151 41.01 0.19 17.38
N VAL A 152 40.08 1.03 17.83
CA VAL A 152 39.84 1.23 19.27
C VAL A 152 39.29 -0.05 19.91
N GLY A 153 38.35 -0.73 19.26
CA GLY A 153 37.82 -2.02 19.72
C GLY A 153 38.90 -3.10 19.79
N GLY A 154 39.77 -3.17 18.79
CA GLY A 154 40.91 -4.10 18.75
C GLY A 154 41.93 -3.82 19.86
N MET A 155 42.29 -2.56 20.09
CA MET A 155 43.20 -2.18 21.18
C MET A 155 42.64 -2.52 22.56
N LEU A 156 41.35 -2.24 22.80
CA LEU A 156 40.69 -2.58 24.06
C LEU A 156 40.58 -4.11 24.25
N GLY A 157 40.26 -4.85 23.18
CA GLY A 157 40.20 -6.31 23.21
C GLY A 157 41.55 -6.98 23.49
N ILE A 158 42.62 -6.52 22.84
CA ILE A 158 43.99 -7.01 23.09
C ILE A 158 44.42 -6.68 24.52
N SER A 159 44.12 -5.48 25.00
CA SER A 159 44.44 -5.07 26.38
C SER A 159 43.73 -5.95 27.41
N ALA A 160 42.46 -6.27 27.20
CA ALA A 160 41.72 -7.18 28.06
C ALA A 160 42.29 -8.60 28.04
N LEU A 161 42.67 -9.12 26.86
CA LEU A 161 43.29 -10.43 26.73
C LEU A 161 44.65 -10.51 27.45
N LEU A 162 45.48 -9.46 27.36
CA LEU A 162 46.77 -9.41 28.06
C LEU A 162 46.60 -9.39 29.59
N ILE A 163 45.58 -8.69 30.11
CA ILE A 163 45.27 -8.68 31.54
C ILE A 163 44.76 -10.05 32.00
N LEU A 164 43.86 -10.68 31.25
CA LEU A 164 43.30 -12.01 31.57
C LEU A 164 44.32 -13.14 31.43
N SER A 165 45.33 -13.00 30.57
CA SER A 165 46.36 -14.03 30.35
C SER A 165 47.50 -13.96 31.38
N ASN A 166 47.49 -12.94 32.25
CA ASN A 166 48.52 -12.69 33.27
C ASN A 166 47.92 -12.60 34.69
N LEU A 167 46.67 -13.05 34.83
CA LEU A 167 45.96 -13.33 36.08
C LEU A 167 46.00 -14.84 36.32
#